data_AF-A0A357F722-F1
#
_entry.id   AF-A0A357F722-F1
#
_cell.length_a   1.000
_cell.length_b   1.000
_cell.length_c   1.000
_cell.angle_alpha   90.00
_cell.angle_beta   90.00
_cell.angle_gamma   90.00
#
_symmetry.space_group_name_H-M   'P 1'
#
loop_
_entity.id
_entity.type
_entity.pdbx_description
1 polymer ?
#
loop_
_entity_poly.entity_id
_entity_poly.type
_entity_poly.pdbx_seq_one_letter_code
_entity_poly.pdbx_strand_id
1 'polypeptide(L)' 'MEKARISWTDSGVKSVTRIGDALAPATIAAAVYSGHRYARELDEEIDPDVVPFERELTEIATEPNWKTFWQE' A
#
# COMPACT_ATOMS: atom_id res chain seq x y z
N MET A 1 -2.03 -13.25 -22.67
CA MET A 1 -2.31 -12.04 -21.87
C MET A 1 -2.19 -10.77 -22.69
N GLU A 2 -1.15 -10.61 -23.51
CA GLU A 2 -0.94 -9.39 -24.34
C GLU A 2 -2.15 -9.02 -25.22
N LYS A 3 -2.70 -9.98 -25.97
CA LYS A 3 -3.92 -9.75 -26.78
C LYS A 3 -5.13 -9.27 -25.96
N ALA A 4 -5.27 -9.77 -24.72
CA ALA A 4 -6.35 -9.35 -23.83
C ALA A 4 -6.12 -7.91 -23.34
N ARG A 5 -4.89 -7.55 -22.98
CA ARG A 5 -4.52 -6.18 -22.59
C ARG A 5 -4.73 -5.19 -23.73
N ILE A 6 -4.38 -5.56 -24.96
CA ILE A 6 -4.63 -4.73 -26.15
C ILE A 6 -6.13 -4.44 -26.30
N SER A 7 -6.99 -5.46 -26.15
CA SER A 7 -8.44 -5.29 -26.28
C SER A 7 -9.11 -4.42 -25.20
N TRP A 8 -8.45 -4.19 -24.07
CA TRP A 8 -8.99 -3.34 -23.00
C TRP A 8 -9.08 -1.88 -23.43
N THR A 9 -8.08 -1.39 -24.16
CA THR A 9 -8.05 -0.02 -24.67
C THR A 9 -9.21 0.23 -25.62
N ASP A 10 -9.45 -0.70 -26.55
CA ASP A 10 -10.54 -0.62 -27.53
C ASP A 10 -11.94 -0.71 -26.88
N SER A 11 -12.03 -1.26 -25.67
CA SER A 11 -13.28 -1.40 -24.91
C SER A 11 -13.48 -0.34 -23.82
N GLY A 12 -12.54 0.61 -23.67
CA GLY A 12 -12.62 1.67 -22.66
C GLY A 12 -12.32 1.22 -21.23
N VAL A 13 -11.74 0.02 -21.03
CA VAL A 13 -11.33 -0.47 -19.71
C VAL A 13 -10.03 0.24 -19.30
N LYS A 14 -10.07 1.01 -18.21
CA LYS A 14 -8.92 1.80 -17.73
C LYS A 14 -7.87 0.95 -17.00
N SER A 15 -8.30 0.04 -16.14
CA SER A 15 -7.42 -0.83 -15.35
C SER A 15 -8.16 -2.10 -14.92
N VAL A 16 -7.39 -3.14 -14.59
CA VAL A 16 -7.92 -4.40 -14.06
C VAL A 16 -7.02 -4.86 -12.92
N THR A 17 -7.61 -5.08 -11.75
CA THR A 17 -6.90 -5.48 -10.53
C THR A 17 -7.54 -6.75 -9.96
N ARG A 18 -6.73 -7.72 -9.55
CA ARG A 18 -7.19 -8.91 -8.81
C ARG A 18 -7.25 -8.59 -7.33
N ILE A 19 -8.29 -9.05 -6.64
CA ILE A 19 -8.47 -8.92 -5.18
C ILE A 19 -8.80 -10.28 -4.56
N GLY A 20 -8.72 -10.38 -3.23
CA GLY A 20 -9.02 -11.60 -2.47
C GLY A 20 -8.16 -12.79 -2.87
N ASP A 21 -8.74 -13.98 -2.76
CA ASP A 21 -8.02 -15.25 -3.02
C ASP A 21 -7.52 -15.40 -4.46
N ALA A 22 -8.12 -14.68 -5.42
CA ALA A 22 -7.66 -14.64 -6.81
C ALA A 22 -6.32 -13.89 -6.99
N LEU A 23 -5.98 -13.00 -6.04
CA LEU A 23 -4.66 -12.39 -5.93
C LEU A 23 -3.71 -13.31 -5.15
N ALA A 24 -4.12 -13.69 -3.93
CA ALA A 24 -3.39 -14.58 -3.05
C ALA A 24 -4.35 -15.21 -2.00
N PRO A 25 -4.41 -16.55 -1.87
CA PRO A 25 -5.26 -17.20 -0.86
C PRO A 25 -4.94 -16.75 0.57
N ALA A 26 -5.97 -16.37 1.34
CA ALA A 26 -5.83 -15.89 2.71
C ALA A 26 -7.09 -16.15 3.56
N THR A 27 -7.19 -15.50 4.72
CA THR A 27 -8.40 -15.57 5.55
C THR A 27 -9.57 -14.81 4.91
N ILE A 28 -10.80 -15.14 5.29
CA ILE A 28 -12.01 -14.41 4.85
C ILE A 28 -11.89 -12.90 5.16
N ALA A 29 -11.35 -12.55 6.34
CA ALA A 29 -11.12 -11.16 6.72
C ALA A 29 -10.18 -10.42 5.74
N ALA A 30 -9.13 -11.09 5.27
CA ALA A 30 -8.22 -10.52 4.28
C ALA A 30 -8.91 -10.33 2.92
N ALA A 31 -9.75 -11.27 2.49
CA ALA A 31 -10.54 -11.12 1.27
C ALA A 31 -11.51 -9.92 1.35
N VAL A 32 -12.25 -9.78 2.46
CA VAL A 32 -13.13 -8.63 2.70
C VAL A 32 -12.34 -7.32 2.73
N TYR A 33 -11.23 -7.28 3.45
CA TYR A 33 -10.37 -6.09 3.51
C TYR A 33 -9.85 -5.69 2.13
N SER A 34 -9.40 -6.65 1.32
CA SER A 34 -8.88 -6.36 -0.03
C SER A 34 -9.93 -5.74 -0.96
N GLY A 35 -11.18 -6.20 -0.88
CA GLY A 35 -12.29 -5.61 -1.64
C GLY A 35 -12.68 -4.24 -1.11
N HIS A 36 -12.72 -4.06 0.22
CA HIS A 36 -12.98 -2.77 0.82
C HIS A 36 -11.92 -1.74 0.44
N ARG A 37 -10.64 -2.12 0.54
CA ARG A 37 -9.51 -1.28 0.17
C ARG A 37 -9.58 -0.86 -1.31
N TYR A 38 -9.76 -1.82 -2.22
CA TYR A 38 -9.88 -1.53 -3.65
C TYR A 38 -11.01 -0.54 -3.96
N ALA A 39 -12.17 -0.68 -3.31
CA ALA A 39 -13.28 0.24 -3.51
C ALA A 39 -13.01 1.66 -2.98
N ARG A 40 -12.24 1.79 -1.89
CA ARG A 40 -11.84 3.10 -1.32
C ARG A 40 -10.76 3.80 -2.14
N GLU A 41 -9.87 3.02 -2.71
CA GLU A 41 -8.71 3.47 -3.48
C GLU A 41 -9.04 3.67 -4.98
N LEU A 42 -10.26 3.33 -5.41
CA LEU A 42 -10.67 3.49 -6.80
C LEU A 42 -10.73 4.98 -7.16
N ASP A 43 -10.06 5.34 -8.26
CA ASP A 43 -9.88 6.71 -8.75
C ASP A 43 -9.03 7.63 -7.84
N GLU A 44 -8.38 7.09 -6.81
CA GLU A 44 -7.39 7.82 -5.98
C GLU A 44 -5.98 7.70 -6.56
N GLU A 45 -5.16 8.74 -6.36
CA GLU A 45 -3.74 8.72 -6.70
C GLU A 45 -2.94 8.20 -5.50
N ILE A 46 -2.32 7.03 -5.65
CA ILE A 46 -1.60 6.34 -4.58
C ILE A 46 -0.11 6.33 -4.89
N ASP A 47 0.68 6.92 -3.99
CA ASP A 47 2.13 6.79 -4.01
C ASP A 47 2.53 5.42 -3.44
N PRO A 48 3.11 4.51 -4.26
CA PRO A 48 3.50 3.18 -3.80
C PRO A 48 4.70 3.20 -2.84
N ASP A 49 5.47 4.29 -2.77
CA ASP A 49 6.65 4.42 -1.93
C ASP A 49 6.32 4.97 -0.52
N VAL A 50 5.07 5.38 -0.30
CA VAL A 50 4.58 5.91 0.98
C VAL A 50 3.64 4.92 1.67
N VAL A 51 3.70 4.86 3.00
CA VAL A 51 2.78 4.01 3.77
C VAL A 51 1.39 4.66 3.79
N PRO A 52 0.30 3.95 3.40
CA PRO A 52 -1.02 4.57 3.16
C PRO A 52 -1.87 4.75 4.43
N PHE A 53 -1.24 4.77 5.62
CA PHE A 53 -1.94 4.91 6.89
C PHE A 53 -1.05 5.59 7.92
N GLU A 54 -1.67 6.29 8.86
CA GLU A 54 -1.00 6.92 10.00
C GLU A 54 -0.27 5.89 10.85
N ARG A 55 0.97 6.23 11.23
CA ARG A 55 1.83 5.34 12.01
C ARG A 55 2.21 6.03 13.31
N GLU A 56 2.08 5.29 14.40
CA GLU A 56 2.66 5.69 15.67
C GLU A 56 4.15 5.34 15.67
N LEU A 57 5.00 6.35 15.61
CA LEU A 57 6.45 6.21 15.65
C LEU A 57 7.00 6.70 16.98
N THR A 58 7.99 5.99 17.52
CA THR A 58 8.74 6.45 18.68
C THR A 58 9.53 7.69 18.32
N GLU A 59 9.54 8.68 19.20
CA GLU A 59 10.41 9.82 19.06
C GLU A 59 11.87 9.35 19.08
N ILE A 60 12.64 9.73 18.06
CA ILE A 60 14.07 9.45 18.03
C ILE A 60 14.71 10.32 19.12
N ALA A 61 15.36 9.67 20.09
CA ALA A 61 16.11 10.40 21.11
C ALA A 61 17.12 11.33 20.45
N THR A 62 17.28 12.54 20.98
CA THR A 62 18.29 13.47 20.50
C THR A 62 19.67 12.82 20.61
N GLU A 63 20.55 13.03 19.62
CA GLU A 63 21.90 12.49 19.69
C GLU A 63 22.59 12.96 20.99
N PRO A 64 23.13 12.04 21.81
CA PRO A 64 23.84 12.45 23.00
C PRO A 64 25.06 13.28 22.59
N ASN A 65 25.25 14.42 23.26
CA ASN A 65 26.45 15.21 23.08
C ASN A 65 27.66 14.42 23.61
N TRP A 66 28.36 13.74 22.71
CA TRP A 66 29.53 12.92 23.02
C TRP A 66 30.68 13.71 23.69
N LYS A 67 30.67 15.06 23.58
CA LYS A 67 31.64 15.92 24.26
C LYS A 67 31.35 16.08 25.76
N THR A 68 30.09 15.91 26.18
CA THR A 68 29.67 15.98 27.59
C THR A 68 29.33 14.61 28.18
N PHE A 69 29.26 13.55 27.37
CA PHE A 69 28.90 12.19 27.81
C PHE A 69 29.84 11.60 28.87
N TRP A 70 31.11 12.03 28.91
CA TRP A 70 32.12 11.55 29.88
C TRP A 70 32.45 12.54 31.00
N GLN A 71 31.68 13.61 31.16
CA GLN A 71 31.92 14.60 32.21
C GLN A 71 30.95 14.34 33.35
N GLU A 72 31.40 13.57 34.35
CA GLU A 72 30.80 13.49 35.69
C GLU A 72 31.02 14.78 36.49
#